data_AF-A0A920YKD8-F1
#
_entry.id   AF-A0A920YKD8-F1
#
_cell.length_a   1.000
_cell.length_b   1.000
_cell.length_c   1.000
_cell.angle_alpha   90.00
_cell.angle_beta   90.00
_cell.angle_gamma   90.00
#
_symmetry.space_group_name_H-M   'P 1'
#
loop_
_entity.id
_entity.type
_entity.pdbx_description
1 polymer ?
#
loop_
_entity_poly.entity_id
_entity_poly.type
_entity_poly.pdbx_seq_one_letter_code
_entity_poly.pdbx_strand_id
1 'polypeptide(L)' 'MALEEDVLKEFWGQVKADPDLAAQAITARFEGRVVYLSGTCATWDQVVRCGHIAGALPGVKGVINDLKTRG' A
#
# COMPACT_ATOMS: atom_id res chain seq x y z
N MET A 1 3.23 7.56 -17.29
CA MET A 1 1.77 7.36 -17.09
C MET A 1 1.47 5.89 -16.88
N ALA A 2 1.84 4.96 -17.77
CA ALA A 2 1.53 3.52 -17.62
C ALA A 2 2.09 2.82 -16.36
N LEU A 3 3.30 3.16 -15.87
CA LEU A 3 3.89 2.47 -14.72
C LEU A 3 3.11 2.69 -13.41
N GLU A 4 2.56 3.89 -13.21
CA GLU A 4 1.80 4.22 -12.01
C GLU A 4 0.52 3.40 -11.92
N GLU A 5 -0.21 3.34 -13.03
CA GLU A 5 -1.45 2.57 -13.14
C GLU A 5 -1.19 1.07 -12.91
N ASP A 6 -0.10 0.53 -13.46
CA ASP A 6 0.26 -0.88 -13.30
C ASP A 6 0.60 -1.22 -11.85
N VAL A 7 1.46 -0.41 -11.21
CA VAL A 7 1.84 -0.54 -9.79
C VAL A 7 0.61 -0.45 -8.89
N LEU A 8 -0.25 0.56 -9.10
CA LEU A 8 -1.45 0.73 -8.30
C LEU A 8 -2.44 -0.41 -8.50
N LYS A 9 -2.63 -0.88 -9.74
CA LYS A 9 -3.52 -2.01 -10.03
C LYS A 9 -3.05 -3.28 -9.34
N GLU A 10 -1.75 -3.54 -9.37
CA GLU A 10 -1.14 -4.72 -8.76
C GLU A 10 -1.16 -4.63 -7.22
N PHE A 11 -0.91 -3.44 -6.67
CA PHE A 11 -1.10 -3.15 -5.24
C PHE A 11 -2.53 -3.43 -4.80
N TRP A 12 -3.52 -2.84 -5.48
CA TRP A 12 -4.93 -3.03 -5.16
C TRP A 12 -5.41 -4.47 -5.38
N GLY A 13 -4.79 -5.22 -6.28
CA GLY A 13 -5.02 -6.64 -6.44
C GLY A 13 -4.68 -7.43 -5.17
N GLN A 14 -3.51 -7.14 -4.57
CA GLN A 14 -3.10 -7.76 -3.31
C GLN A 14 -3.92 -7.26 -2.12
N VAL A 15 -4.16 -5.94 -2.03
CA VAL A 15 -5.00 -5.37 -0.95
C VAL A 15 -6.42 -5.92 -0.97
N LYS A 16 -7.01 -6.13 -2.14
CA LYS A 16 -8.34 -6.75 -2.24
C LYS A 16 -8.35 -8.24 -1.89
N ALA A 17 -7.22 -8.92 -2.02
CA ALA A 17 -7.08 -10.31 -1.62
C ALA A 17 -7.04 -10.47 -0.09
N ASP A 18 -6.54 -9.46 0.64
CA ASP A 18 -6.59 -9.38 2.10
C ASP A 18 -7.88 -8.67 2.58
N PRO A 19 -8.90 -9.39 3.08
CA PRO A 19 -10.14 -8.76 3.57
C PRO A 19 -9.89 -7.77 4.71
N ASP A 20 -8.86 -8.01 5.52
CA ASP A 20 -8.39 -7.16 6.60
C ASP A 20 -7.91 -5.78 6.14
N LEU A 21 -7.29 -5.69 4.95
CA LEU A 21 -6.81 -4.43 4.37
C LEU A 21 -7.90 -3.77 3.51
N ALA A 22 -8.69 -4.57 2.80
CA ALA A 22 -9.79 -4.08 1.96
C ALA A 22 -10.87 -3.33 2.76
N ALA A 23 -11.08 -3.69 4.03
CA ALA A 23 -12.05 -3.01 4.91
C ALA A 23 -11.54 -1.69 5.49
N GLN A 24 -10.26 -1.35 5.31
CA GLN A 24 -9.64 -0.16 5.91
C GLN A 24 -9.65 1.04 4.97
N ALA A 25 -9.66 2.23 5.55
CA ALA A 25 -9.49 3.48 4.81
C ALA A 25 -7.98 3.70 4.53
N ILE A 26 -7.47 3.01 3.52
CA ILE A 26 -6.08 3.12 3.06
C ILE A 26 -6.06 3.84 1.71
N THR A 27 -5.18 4.83 1.58
CA THR A 27 -4.90 5.55 0.34
C THR A 27 -3.49 5.19 -0.10
N ALA A 28 -3.35 4.72 -1.34
CA ALA A 28 -2.07 4.45 -1.97
C ALA A 28 -1.86 5.38 -3.15
N ARG A 29 -0.67 5.97 -3.24
CA ARG A 29 -0.24 6.85 -4.33
C ARG A 29 1.16 6.45 -4.76
N PHE A 30 1.44 6.44 -6.05
CA PHE A 30 2.78 6.18 -6.55
C PHE A 30 3.29 7.41 -7.27
N GLU A 31 4.44 7.92 -6.86
CA GLU A 31 5.03 9.13 -7.44
C GLU A 31 6.54 9.01 -7.47
N GLY A 32 7.15 9.24 -8.64
CA GLY A 32 8.61 9.26 -8.77
C GLY A 32 9.32 7.95 -8.38
N ARG A 33 8.67 6.79 -8.55
CA ARG A 33 9.13 5.45 -8.09
C ARG A 33 9.01 5.21 -6.59
N VAL A 34 8.30 6.05 -5.86
CA VAL A 34 8.03 5.88 -4.43
C VAL A 34 6.54 5.64 -4.23
N VAL A 35 6.18 4.63 -3.45
CA VAL A 35 4.79 4.39 -3.02
C VAL A 35 4.55 5.11 -1.71
N TYR A 36 3.52 5.94 -1.67
CA TYR A 36 3.03 6.63 -0.49
C TYR A 36 1.76 5.94 -0.03
N LEU A 37 1.80 5.38 1.17
CA LEU A 37 0.68 4.76 1.84
C LEU A 37 0.25 5.67 2.99
N SER A 38 -1.04 5.98 3.07
CA SER A 38 -1.59 6.84 4.12
C SER A 38 -2.96 6.36 4.51
N GLY A 39 -3.33 6.50 5.78
CA GLY A 39 -4.63 6.05 6.27
C GLY A 39 -4.56 5.47 7.67
N THR A 40 -5.55 4.64 7.98
CA THR A 40 -5.68 4.02 9.29
C THR A 40 -5.91 2.53 9.14
N CYS A 41 -5.16 1.74 9.91
CA CYS A 41 -5.27 0.29 10.01
C CYS A 41 -5.72 -0.11 11.41
N ALA A 42 -6.31 -1.29 11.53
CA ALA A 42 -6.72 -1.84 12.82
C ALA A 42 -5.54 -2.42 13.61
N THR A 43 -4.52 -2.96 12.93
CA THR A 43 -3.40 -3.65 13.59
C THR A 43 -2.05 -3.26 12.99
N TRP A 44 -0.99 -3.45 13.78
CA TRP A 44 0.39 -3.21 13.31
C TRP A 44 0.79 -4.18 12.18
N ASP A 45 0.29 -5.42 12.22
CA ASP A 45 0.55 -6.41 11.17
C ASP A 45 0.09 -5.91 9.79
N GLN A 46 -1.10 -5.30 9.72
CA GLN A 46 -1.62 -4.68 8.50
C GLN A 46 -0.69 -3.59 7.96
N VAL A 47 -0.16 -2.74 8.84
CA VAL A 47 0.80 -1.68 8.45
C VAL A 47 2.06 -2.28 7.83
N VAL A 48 2.62 -3.32 8.44
CA VAL A 48 3.82 -4.00 7.93
C VAL A 48 3.54 -4.70 6.61
N ARG A 49 2.42 -5.44 6.49
CA ARG A 49 2.00 -6.09 5.24
C ARG A 49 1.87 -5.09 4.09
N CYS A 50 1.18 -3.98 4.32
CA CYS A 50 1.02 -2.94 3.31
C CYS A 50 2.38 -2.40 2.82
N GLY A 51 3.31 -2.17 3.73
CA GLY A 51 4.67 -1.76 3.39
C GLY A 51 5.42 -2.80 2.56
N HIS A 52 5.32 -4.08 2.93
CA HIS A 52 5.93 -5.18 2.17
C HIS A 52 5.33 -5.34 0.78
N ILE A 53 4.00 -5.31 0.66
CA ILE A 53 3.30 -5.41 -0.63
C ILE A 53 3.78 -4.27 -1.53
N ALA A 54 3.74 -3.03 -1.05
CA ALA A 54 4.19 -1.87 -1.81
C ALA A 54 5.67 -1.96 -2.21
N GLY A 55 6.53 -2.45 -1.33
CA GLY A 55 7.97 -2.57 -1.59
C GLY A 55 8.33 -3.71 -2.53
N ALA A 56 7.50 -4.75 -2.60
CA ALA A 56 7.67 -5.88 -3.50
C ALA A 56 7.25 -5.58 -4.94
N LEU A 57 6.55 -4.47 -5.18
CA LEU A 57 6.05 -4.14 -6.52
C LEU A 57 7.18 -3.76 -7.49
N PRO A 58 7.11 -4.24 -8.73
CA PRO A 58 8.11 -3.96 -9.74
C PRO A 58 8.11 -2.46 -10.09
N GLY A 59 9.29 -1.83 -10.01
CA GLY A 59 9.46 -0.40 -10.29
C GLY A 59 9.40 0.50 -9.07
N VAL A 60 9.07 -0.03 -7.88
CA VAL A 60 9.15 0.69 -6.62
C VAL A 60 10.60 0.72 -6.14
N LYS A 61 11.10 1.92 -5.85
CA LYS A 61 12.44 2.20 -5.31
C LYS A 61 12.40 2.58 -3.83
N GLY A 62 11.23 2.96 -3.33
CA GLY A 62 11.02 3.32 -1.94
C GLY A 62 9.56 3.28 -1.56
N VAL A 63 9.29 3.12 -0.27
CA VAL A 63 7.94 3.10 0.27
C VAL A 63 7.89 4.01 1.48
N ILE A 64 6.97 4.96 1.46
CA ILE A 64 6.59 5.77 2.61
C ILE A 64 5.33 5.18 3.19
N ASN A 65 5.43 4.68 4.41
CA ASN A 65 4.30 4.11 5.14
C ASN A 65 3.87 5.08 6.26
N ASP A 66 2.79 5.82 6.01
CA ASP A 66 2.15 6.73 6.97
C ASP A 66 0.83 6.14 7.50
N LEU A 67 0.71 4.80 7.53
CA LEU A 67 -0.45 4.15 8.10
C LEU A 67 -0.42 4.22 9.62
N LYS A 68 -1.50 4.69 10.22
CA LYS A 68 -1.66 4.76 11.67
C LYS A 68 -2.46 3.57 12.18
N THR A 69 -1.99 2.93 13.24
CA THR A 69 -2.78 1.93 13.95
C THR A 69 -3.74 2.62 14.91
N ARG A 70 -5.02 2.27 14.85
CA ARG A 70 -5.99 2.67 15.87
C ARG A 70 -5.86 1.70 17.05
N GLY A 71 -4.82 1.90 17.85
CA GLY A 71 -4.60 1.18 19.12
C GLY A 71 -5.60 1.61 20.19
#